data_AF-A0A329N1N6-F1
#
_entry.id   AF-A0A329N1N6-F1
#
_cell.length_a   1.000
_cell.length_b   1.000
_cell.length_c   1.000
_cell.angle_alpha   90.00
_cell.angle_beta   90.00
_cell.angle_gamma   90.00
#
_symmetry.space_group_name_H-M   'P 1'
#
loop_
_entity.id
_entity.type
_entity.pdbx_description
1 polymer ?
#
loop_
_entity_poly.entity_id
_entity_poly.type
_entity_poly.pdbx_seq_one_letter_code
_entity_poly.pdbx_strand_id
1 'polypeptide(L)'
;MPIWEEGIVVTAYDRIREGFVRFSLESPEAERFFYSHFNGIAAEMLIVMLEDEDITEEVLDEIAKLFAFPYMGYLRESYDASNHQTYLEHKRWTKEFMLAIGALTVSGS
;
A
#
# COMPACT_ATOMS: atom_id res chain seq x y z
N MET A 1 7.75 12.13 -23.98
CA MET A 1 8.72 11.46 -23.11
C MET A 1 8.26 10.02 -22.92
N PRO A 2 9.13 9.02 -23.01
CA PRO A 2 8.72 7.64 -22.81
C PRO A 2 8.33 7.38 -21.34
N ILE A 3 7.32 6.56 -21.12
CA ILE A 3 6.74 6.24 -19.80
C ILE A 3 7.73 5.50 -18.87
N TRP A 4 8.90 5.14 -19.35
CA TRP A 4 9.91 4.36 -18.62
C TRP A 4 11.06 5.21 -18.06
N GLU A 5 11.02 6.54 -18.20
CA GLU A 5 12.13 7.42 -17.78
C GLU A 5 11.92 8.10 -16.42
N GLU A 6 10.84 7.82 -15.70
CA GLU A 6 10.57 8.44 -14.39
C GLU A 6 9.91 7.49 -13.38
N GLY A 7 10.68 6.71 -12.62
CA GLY A 7 10.27 6.20 -11.30
C GLY A 7 8.93 5.44 -11.23
N ILE A 8 8.40 4.97 -12.37
CA ILE A 8 7.05 4.44 -12.47
C ILE A 8 7.05 3.07 -11.80
N VAL A 9 6.22 2.97 -10.76
CA VAL A 9 5.96 1.73 -10.08
C VAL A 9 4.61 1.19 -10.52
N VAL A 10 4.59 -0.04 -11.01
CA VAL A 10 3.40 -0.72 -11.50
C VAL A 10 3.03 -1.85 -10.55
N THR A 11 1.74 -2.02 -10.32
CA THR A 11 1.18 -3.18 -9.63
C THR A 11 0.45 -4.05 -10.66
N ALA A 12 0.89 -5.29 -10.82
CA ALA A 12 0.32 -6.24 -11.76
C ALA A 12 -0.17 -7.50 -11.05
N TYR A 13 -1.17 -8.19 -11.60
CA TYR A 13 -1.60 -9.48 -11.09
C TYR A 13 -0.79 -10.61 -11.73
N ASP A 14 0.01 -11.30 -10.93
CA ASP A 14 0.74 -12.52 -11.29
C ASP A 14 -0.19 -13.73 -11.16
N ARG A 15 -0.51 -14.34 -12.30
CA ARG A 15 -1.39 -15.51 -12.38
C ARG A 15 -0.74 -16.81 -11.86
N ILE A 16 0.59 -16.90 -11.83
CA ILE A 16 1.30 -18.10 -11.36
C ILE A 16 1.30 -18.13 -9.83
N ARG A 17 1.55 -16.97 -9.21
CA ARG A 17 1.56 -16.81 -7.75
C ARG A 17 0.18 -16.50 -7.18
N GLU A 18 -0.83 -16.31 -8.03
CA GLU A 18 -2.20 -15.90 -7.68
C GLU A 18 -2.23 -14.66 -6.76
N GLY A 19 -1.48 -13.62 -7.12
CA GLY A 19 -1.38 -12.42 -6.31
C GLY A 19 -0.90 -11.21 -7.10
N PHE A 20 -0.79 -10.07 -6.43
CA PHE A 20 -0.35 -8.81 -7.00
C PHE A 20 1.13 -8.57 -6.68
N VAL A 21 1.89 -8.20 -7.70
CA VAL A 21 3.32 -7.90 -7.62
C VAL A 21 3.53 -6.43 -7.95
N ARG A 22 4.26 -5.72 -7.10
CA ARG A 22 4.67 -4.33 -7.33
C ARG A 22 6.14 -4.27 -7.72
N PHE A 23 6.44 -3.63 -8.85
CA PHE A 23 7.79 -3.49 -9.37
C PHE A 23 8.00 -2.14 -10.09
N SER A 24 9.25 -1.68 -10.11
CA SER A 24 9.65 -0.51 -10.91
C SER A 24 9.81 -0.94 -12.36
N LEU A 25 9.35 -0.13 -13.32
CA LEU A 25 9.63 -0.39 -14.74
C LEU A 25 11.13 -0.32 -15.06
N GLU A 26 11.91 0.42 -14.27
CA GLU A 26 13.37 0.55 -14.41
C GLU A 26 14.14 -0.66 -13.83
N SER A 27 13.52 -1.42 -12.93
CA SER A 27 14.11 -2.63 -12.34
C SER A 27 13.01 -3.64 -11.98
N PRO A 28 12.42 -4.32 -12.98
CA PRO A 28 11.29 -5.22 -12.77
C PRO A 28 11.60 -6.42 -11.87
N GLU A 29 12.87 -6.85 -11.85
CA GLU A 29 13.39 -7.93 -11.02
C GLU A 29 13.52 -7.56 -9.53
N ALA A 30 13.52 -6.27 -9.20
CA ALA A 30 13.50 -5.79 -7.82
C ALA A 30 12.05 -5.83 -7.31
N GLU A 31 11.53 -7.03 -7.08
CA GLU A 31 10.22 -7.26 -6.48
C GLU A 31 10.15 -6.50 -5.15
N ARG A 32 9.30 -5.46 -5.07
CA ARG A 32 9.21 -4.62 -3.87
C ARG A 32 8.28 -5.24 -2.85
N PHE A 33 7.12 -5.74 -3.29
CA PHE A 33 6.14 -6.42 -2.43
C PHE A 33 5.21 -7.34 -3.26
N PHE A 34 4.82 -8.47 -2.65
CA PHE A 34 3.81 -9.41 -3.15
C PHE A 34 2.58 -9.36 -2.23
N TYR A 35 1.38 -9.28 -2.80
CA TYR A 35 0.11 -9.24 -2.07
C TYR A 35 -0.82 -10.34 -2.57
N SER A 36 -1.32 -11.19 -1.69
CA SER A 36 -2.29 -12.22 -2.07
C SER A 36 -3.69 -11.67 -2.34
N HIS A 37 -3.98 -10.42 -1.95
CA HIS A 37 -5.32 -9.83 -2.05
C HIS A 37 -5.27 -8.34 -2.41
N PHE A 38 -6.36 -7.85 -3.02
CA PHE A 38 -6.51 -6.45 -3.42
C PHE A 38 -6.42 -5.46 -2.25
N ASN A 39 -6.80 -5.88 -1.03
CA ASN A 39 -6.66 -5.07 0.19
C ASN A 39 -5.22 -4.60 0.42
N GLY A 40 -4.21 -5.37 -0.01
CA GLY A 40 -2.82 -4.92 0.08
C GLY A 40 -2.51 -3.74 -0.84
N ILE A 41 -3.10 -3.72 -2.04
CA ILE A 41 -2.93 -2.62 -2.98
C ILE A 41 -3.63 -1.37 -2.45
N ALA A 42 -4.87 -1.51 -1.97
CA ALA A 42 -5.64 -0.41 -1.41
C ALA A 42 -4.95 0.20 -0.18
N ALA A 43 -4.45 -0.65 0.73
CA ALA A 43 -3.67 -0.22 1.89
C ALA A 43 -2.46 0.63 1.50
N GLU A 44 -1.66 0.17 0.54
CA GLU A 44 -0.47 0.89 0.09
C GLU A 44 -0.82 2.25 -0.54
N MET A 45 -1.87 2.31 -1.37
CA MET A 45 -2.33 3.58 -1.94
C MET A 45 -2.80 4.56 -0.87
N LEU A 46 -3.57 4.09 0.11
CA LEU A 46 -4.07 4.93 1.20
C LEU A 46 -2.94 5.45 2.10
N ILE A 47 -1.89 4.65 2.33
CA ILE A 47 -0.69 5.09 3.07
C ILE A 47 0.02 6.22 2.33
N VAL A 48 0.23 6.07 1.01
CA VAL A 48 0.86 7.12 0.20
C VAL A 48 0.04 8.41 0.22
N MET A 49 -1.30 8.29 0.21
CA MET A 49 -2.19 9.45 0.29
C MET A 49 -2.23 10.09 1.68
N LEU A 50 -2.04 9.31 2.75
CA LEU A 50 -1.90 9.82 4.12
C LEU A 50 -0.65 10.68 4.30
N GLU A 51 0.41 10.40 3.53
CA GLU A 51 1.64 11.18 3.52
C GLU A 51 1.52 12.51 2.75
N ASP A 52 0.46 12.68 1.97
CA ASP A 52 0.23 13.87 1.15
C ASP A 52 -0.52 14.94 1.96
N GLU A 53 0.16 16.06 2.23
CA GLU A 53 -0.40 17.18 3.01
C GLU A 53 -1.64 17.81 2.36
N ASP A 54 -1.84 17.61 1.05
CA ASP A 54 -2.99 18.15 0.31
C ASP A 54 -4.23 17.25 0.37
N ILE A 55 -4.12 16.04 0.94
CA ILE A 55 -5.25 15.08 1.05
C ILE A 55 -5.92 15.22 2.42
N THR A 56 -7.22 15.51 2.41
CA THR A 56 -8.02 15.54 3.65
C THR A 56 -8.48 14.14 4.06
N GLU A 57 -8.76 13.96 5.35
CA GLU A 57 -9.31 12.71 5.90
C GLU A 57 -10.63 12.30 5.22
N GLU A 58 -11.47 13.26 4.83
CA GLU A 58 -12.72 12.97 4.12
C GLU A 58 -12.45 12.38 2.73
N VAL A 59 -11.48 12.93 2.00
CA VAL A 59 -11.07 12.39 0.68
C VAL A 59 -10.50 11.00 0.84
N LEU A 60 -9.67 10.77 1.86
CA LEU A 60 -9.12 9.46 2.16
C LEU A 60 -10.23 8.43 2.46
N ASP A 61 -11.24 8.81 3.25
CA ASP A 61 -12.40 7.95 3.54
C ASP A 61 -13.25 7.65 2.29
N GLU A 62 -13.43 8.62 1.40
CA GLU A 62 -14.12 8.40 0.12
C GLU A 62 -13.37 7.41 -0.77
N ILE A 63 -12.04 7.55 -0.88
CA ILE A 63 -11.20 6.63 -1.65
C ILE A 63 -11.21 5.23 -1.03
N ALA A 64 -11.13 5.12 0.29
CA ALA A 64 -11.21 3.83 0.98
C ALA A 64 -12.55 3.13 0.73
N LYS A 65 -13.66 3.88 0.68
CA LYS A 65 -14.99 3.34 0.32
C LYS A 65 -15.02 2.86 -1.13
N LEU A 66 -14.41 3.59 -2.06
CA LEU A 66 -14.33 3.17 -3.48
C LEU A 66 -13.60 1.85 -3.65
N PHE A 67 -12.56 1.60 -2.84
CA PHE A 67 -11.85 0.32 -2.82
C PHE A 67 -12.53 -0.77 -1.99
N ALA A 68 -13.66 -0.47 -1.34
CA ALA A 68 -14.28 -1.32 -0.32
C ALA A 68 -13.27 -1.78 0.76
N PHE A 69 -12.31 -0.92 1.11
CA PHE A 69 -11.23 -1.25 2.04
C PHE A 69 -11.78 -1.32 3.48
N PRO A 70 -11.82 -2.51 4.12
CA PRO A 70 -12.54 -2.69 5.38
C PRO A 70 -11.70 -2.31 6.61
N TYR A 71 -10.41 -2.00 6.42
CA TYR A 71 -9.45 -1.85 7.52
C TYR A 71 -9.06 -0.39 7.81
N MET A 72 -9.89 0.59 7.44
CA MET A 72 -9.63 2.01 7.74
C MET A 72 -9.44 2.31 9.23
N GLY A 73 -10.23 1.66 10.10
CA GLY A 73 -10.06 1.80 11.55
C GLY A 73 -8.67 1.36 12.00
N TYR A 74 -8.21 0.21 11.49
CA TYR A 74 -6.88 -0.32 11.80
C TYR A 74 -5.76 0.58 11.25
N LEU A 75 -5.92 1.11 10.02
CA LEU A 75 -4.99 2.08 9.44
C LEU A 75 -4.81 3.28 10.36
N ARG A 76 -5.90 3.91 10.79
CA ARG A 76 -5.89 5.08 11.69
C ARG A 76 -5.32 4.78 13.07
N GLU A 77 -5.69 3.65 13.67
CA GLU A 77 -5.16 3.23 14.98
C GLU A 77 -3.66 2.95 14.94
N SER A 78 -3.18 2.39 13.82
CA SER A 78 -1.76 2.09 13.62
C SER A 78 -0.94 3.30 13.18
N TYR A 79 -1.58 4.30 12.57
CA TYR A 79 -0.91 5.47 12.02
C TYR A 79 -0.50 6.42 13.14
N ASP A 80 0.80 6.68 13.23
CA ASP A 80 1.38 7.61 14.18
C ASP A 80 2.25 8.61 13.42
N ALA A 81 1.75 9.84 13.27
CA ALA A 81 2.46 10.93 12.60
C ALA A 81 3.85 11.21 13.22
N SER A 82 4.07 10.87 14.49
CA SER A 82 5.37 11.08 15.15
C SER A 82 6.43 10.03 14.76
N ASN A 83 6.04 8.84 14.32
CA ASN A 83 6.93 7.78 13.83
C ASN A 83 7.56 8.09 12.44
N HIS A 84 7.19 9.22 11.83
CA HIS A 84 7.66 9.62 10.49
C HIS A 84 8.92 10.51 10.54
N GLN A 85 9.48 10.77 11.73
CA GLN A 85 10.71 11.56 11.86
C GLN A 85 11.91 10.91 11.15
N THR A 86 11.88 9.60 10.87
CA THR A 86 12.87 8.95 10.01
C THR A 86 12.24 8.05 8.93
N TYR A 87 12.80 8.12 7.72
CA TYR A 87 12.41 7.27 6.58
C TYR A 87 12.44 5.76 6.91
N LEU A 88 13.37 5.33 7.77
CA LEU A 88 13.52 3.93 8.15
C LEU A 88 12.40 3.45 9.08
N GLU A 89 11.98 4.28 10.03
CA GLU A 89 10.85 3.97 10.93
C GLU A 89 9.55 3.91 10.14
N HIS A 90 9.33 4.89 9.25
CA HIS A 90 8.19 4.88 8.35
C HIS A 90 8.14 3.60 7.51
N LYS A 91 9.23 3.27 6.79
CA LYS A 91 9.31 2.06 5.97
C LYS A 91 9.08 0.78 6.78
N ARG A 92 9.57 0.74 8.02
CA ARG A 92 9.36 -0.38 8.93
C ARG A 92 7.90 -0.50 9.33
N TRP A 93 7.27 0.60 9.73
CA TRP A 93 5.85 0.65 10.05
C TRP A 93 4.98 0.22 8.87
N THR A 94 5.21 0.76 7.67
CA THR A 94 4.48 0.37 6.44
C THR A 94 4.58 -1.14 6.24
N LYS A 95 5.79 -1.70 6.36
CA LYS A 95 5.99 -3.15 6.23
C LYS A 95 5.20 -3.94 7.27
N GLU A 96 5.22 -3.53 8.53
CA GLU A 96 4.50 -4.19 9.62
C GLU A 96 2.98 -4.13 9.42
N PHE A 97 2.45 -2.96 9.03
CA PHE A 97 1.04 -2.79 8.69
C PHE A 97 0.62 -3.69 7.52
N MET A 98 1.40 -3.72 6.44
CA MET A 98 1.12 -4.56 5.27
C MET A 98 1.09 -6.06 5.60
N LEU A 99 1.98 -6.52 6.50
CA LEU A 99 1.96 -7.90 6.99
C LEU A 99 0.69 -8.19 7.81
N ALA A 100 0.26 -7.26 8.65
CA ALA A 100 -0.94 -7.40 9.46
C ALA A 100 -2.21 -7.48 8.59
N ILE A 101 -2.35 -6.60 7.59
CA ILE A 101 -3.46 -6.64 6.63
C ILE A 101 -3.48 -7.97 5.85
N GLY A 102 -2.32 -8.46 5.43
CA GLY A 102 -2.19 -9.77 4.79
C GLY A 102 -2.74 -10.90 5.68
N ALA A 103 -2.34 -10.93 6.96
CA ALA A 103 -2.80 -11.94 7.92
C ALA A 103 -4.31 -11.84 8.22
N LEU A 104 -4.86 -10.62 8.34
CA LEU A 104 -6.29 -10.39 8.56
C LEU A 104 -7.13 -10.83 7.36
N THR A 105 -6.62 -10.66 6.15
CA THR A 105 -7.36 -11.03 4.93
C THR A 105 -7.46 -12.55 4.78
N VAL A 106 -6.41 -13.31 5.14
CA VAL A 106 -6.42 -14.79 5.12
C VAL A 106 -7.34 -15.37 6.19
N SER A 107 -7.52 -14.70 7.32
CA SER A 107 -8.31 -15.19 8.46
C SER A 107 -9.83 -14.99 8.29
N GLY A 108 -10.25 -14.16 7.34
CA GLY A 108 -11.66 -13.83 7.08
C GLY A 108 -12.28 -14.52 5.85
N SER A 109 -11.50 -15.33 5.12
CA SER A 109 -11.88 -15.99 3.86
C SER A 109 -12.08 -17.50 4.01
#